data_AF-A0A503I522-F1
#
_entry.id   AF-A0A503I522-F1
#
_cell.length_a   1.000
_cell.length_b   1.000
_cell.length_c   1.000
_cell.angle_alpha   90.00
_cell.angle_beta   90.00
_cell.angle_gamma   90.00
#
_symmetry.space_group_name_H-M   'P 1'
#
loop_
_entity.id
_entity.type
_entity.pdbx_description
1 polymer ?
#
loop_
_entity_poly.entity_id
_entity_poly.type
_entity_poly.pdbx_seq_one_letter_code
_entity_poly.pdbx_strand_id
1 'polypeptide(L)'
;MVKAAAKKPASNPLGPGLQPAIDDRLKEADLGLKSADIKLKEAELVEKTAWYRFLSAPLTPVLITAIAGFVVTQVTNSMQASANLAVEREKNKGSLILKAWETGDPAVSLRNLQFLVKIQLIDDPAGVIGKLTPEDAPFLPRPGGPVVPVSASDMKVFFERYKQAFGTITQRTVDNLTQLFQDISKDASAQDIRQVAYVLATIRFETANSFSTVTEMGTDASLEGRYGPDSPFGSALGNTSRGDGARYRGRGYLQITGRKNYQFMGSALNIDLVDHPELAVDPQIAYRITSLAMFDGRLTNKKLADYITADKADYYNARHVVDGGGLGHASDIADAAVKLEAILRETVGDQSAQASQP
;
A
#
# COMPACT_ATOMS: atom_id res chain seq x y z
N MET A 1 85.77 -27.11 10.16
CA MET A 1 87.11 -26.75 10.68
C MET A 1 87.39 -25.31 10.27
N VAL A 2 86.96 -24.26 10.97
CA VAL A 2 87.31 -23.71 12.30
C VAL A 2 88.81 -23.41 12.46
N LYS A 3 89.17 -22.13 12.32
CA LYS A 3 90.10 -21.37 13.17
C LYS A 3 90.26 -19.94 12.66
N ALA A 4 90.16 -19.00 13.60
CA ALA A 4 91.08 -17.88 13.85
C ALA A 4 90.29 -16.63 14.27
N ALA A 5 90.74 -15.78 15.17
CA ALA A 5 91.75 -15.83 16.23
C ALA A 5 91.64 -14.45 16.89
N ALA A 6 91.57 -14.38 18.22
CA ALA A 6 91.61 -13.14 18.96
C ALA A 6 93.06 -12.68 19.22
N LYS A 7 93.27 -11.36 19.32
CA LYS A 7 94.40 -10.68 19.99
C LYS A 7 94.02 -9.20 20.11
N LYS A 8 94.25 -8.42 21.16
CA LYS A 8 94.88 -8.54 22.51
C LYS A 8 94.57 -7.19 23.19
N PRO A 9 94.60 -7.04 24.53
CA PRO A 9 94.87 -5.71 25.10
C PRO A 9 96.02 -5.75 26.10
N ALA A 10 96.83 -4.69 26.16
CA ALA A 10 97.85 -4.52 27.19
C ALA A 10 98.20 -3.03 27.41
N SER A 11 97.92 -2.51 28.61
CA SER A 11 98.86 -1.82 29.53
C SER A 11 98.15 -0.91 30.57
N ASN A 12 98.30 -1.30 31.85
CA ASN A 12 98.40 -0.60 33.16
C ASN A 12 98.27 0.95 33.33
N PRO A 13 98.21 1.52 34.57
CA PRO A 13 97.58 1.09 35.87
C PRO A 13 96.81 2.21 36.64
N LEU A 14 95.95 1.87 37.62
CA LEU A 14 95.41 2.77 38.66
C LEU A 14 95.64 2.17 40.07
N GLY A 15 95.97 3.01 41.06
CA GLY A 15 96.58 2.62 42.35
C GLY A 15 95.69 1.90 43.38
N PRO A 16 96.29 1.20 44.37
CA PRO A 16 95.68 0.11 45.14
C PRO A 16 94.60 0.48 46.19
N GLY A 17 94.20 1.75 46.31
CA GLY A 17 93.19 2.20 47.28
C GLY A 17 91.82 2.55 46.69
N LEU A 18 91.70 2.67 45.36
CA LEU A 18 90.48 3.19 44.71
C LEU A 18 89.54 2.09 44.20
N GLN A 19 90.07 0.88 43.96
CA GLN A 19 89.32 -0.24 43.39
C GLN A 19 88.19 -0.76 44.30
N PRO A 20 88.40 -1.01 45.60
CA PRO A 20 87.37 -1.60 46.46
C PRO A 20 86.15 -0.69 46.67
N ALA A 21 86.38 0.63 46.80
CA ALA A 21 85.29 1.60 47.00
C ALA A 21 84.45 1.82 45.72
N ILE A 22 85.05 1.64 44.54
CA ILE A 22 84.31 1.67 43.26
C ILE A 22 83.48 0.39 43.12
N ASP A 23 84.04 -0.76 43.47
CA ASP A 23 83.36 -2.05 43.37
C ASP A 23 82.14 -2.14 44.29
N ASP A 24 82.22 -1.63 45.53
CA ASP A 24 81.09 -1.59 46.46
C ASP A 24 79.98 -0.64 45.98
N ARG A 25 80.33 0.54 45.45
CA ARG A 25 79.34 1.48 44.87
C ARG A 25 78.69 0.93 43.60
N LEU A 26 79.44 0.20 42.77
CA LEU A 26 78.89 -0.49 41.60
C LEU A 26 77.92 -1.60 42.02
N LYS A 27 78.22 -2.30 43.11
CA LYS A 27 77.36 -3.36 43.66
C LYS A 27 76.07 -2.80 44.26
N GLU A 28 76.13 -1.68 44.98
CA GLU A 28 74.94 -0.98 45.47
C GLU A 28 74.08 -0.44 44.32
N ALA A 29 74.69 0.12 43.28
CA ALA A 29 73.98 0.58 42.08
C ALA A 29 73.31 -0.58 41.32
N ASP A 30 73.99 -1.73 41.19
CA ASP A 30 73.45 -2.94 40.56
C ASP A 30 72.28 -3.54 41.37
N LEU A 31 72.37 -3.54 42.71
CA LEU A 31 71.26 -3.93 43.59
C LEU A 31 70.07 -2.97 43.46
N GLY A 32 70.32 -1.67 43.36
CA GLY A 32 69.29 -0.66 43.10
C GLY A 32 68.58 -0.87 41.77
N LEU A 33 69.33 -1.09 40.68
CA LEU A 33 68.79 -1.39 39.34
C LEU A 33 67.95 -2.67 39.34
N LYS A 34 68.46 -3.74 39.95
CA LYS A 34 67.72 -5.01 40.08
C LYS A 34 66.41 -4.84 40.86
N SER A 35 66.41 -4.02 41.92
CA SER A 35 65.20 -3.74 42.69
C SER A 35 64.16 -2.94 41.89
N ALA A 36 64.59 -2.03 41.00
CA ALA A 36 63.72 -1.27 40.13
C ALA A 36 63.13 -2.14 39.00
N ASP A 37 63.94 -3.02 38.41
CA ASP A 37 63.50 -3.96 37.37
C ASP A 37 62.47 -4.98 37.91
N ILE A 38 62.64 -5.43 39.16
CA ILE A 38 61.65 -6.28 39.84
C ILE A 38 60.33 -5.54 40.03
N LYS A 39 60.34 -4.27 40.47
CA LYS A 39 59.12 -3.47 40.63
C LYS A 39 58.40 -3.22 39.29
N LEU A 40 59.15 -3.00 38.21
CA LEU A 40 58.58 -2.82 36.88
C LEU A 40 57.92 -4.11 36.38
N LYS A 41 58.58 -5.25 36.57
CA LYS A 41 58.04 -6.58 36.24
C LYS A 41 56.82 -6.94 37.09
N GLU A 42 56.81 -6.57 38.37
CA GLU A 42 55.64 -6.75 39.24
C GLU A 42 54.46 -5.89 38.75
N ALA A 43 54.68 -4.65 38.34
CA ALA A 43 53.63 -3.79 37.78
C ALA A 43 53.08 -4.33 36.45
N GLU A 44 53.94 -4.78 35.53
CA GLU A 44 53.51 -5.44 34.27
C GLU A 44 52.75 -6.74 34.53
N LEU A 45 53.16 -7.53 35.52
CA LEU A 45 52.46 -8.74 35.92
C LEU A 45 51.08 -8.42 36.48
N VAL A 46 50.93 -7.36 37.30
CA VAL A 46 49.62 -6.93 37.82
C VAL A 46 48.69 -6.47 36.70
N GLU A 47 49.18 -5.70 35.73
CA GLU A 47 48.39 -5.24 34.58
C GLU A 47 47.96 -6.42 33.68
N LYS A 48 48.89 -7.33 33.35
CA LYS A 48 48.56 -8.55 32.60
C LYS A 48 47.57 -9.42 33.37
N THR A 49 47.73 -9.56 34.69
CA THR A 49 46.82 -10.35 35.52
C THR A 49 45.43 -9.71 35.59
N ALA A 50 45.32 -8.38 35.64
CA ALA A 50 44.05 -7.67 35.58
C ALA A 50 43.34 -7.87 34.22
N TRP A 51 44.08 -7.75 33.11
CA TRP A 51 43.56 -8.02 31.77
C TRP A 51 43.13 -9.48 31.57
N TYR A 52 43.92 -10.44 32.06
CA TYR A 52 43.55 -11.85 32.02
C TYR A 52 42.32 -12.14 32.89
N ARG A 53 42.22 -11.57 34.10
CA ARG A 53 41.04 -11.70 34.96
C ARG A 53 39.79 -11.06 34.35
N PHE A 54 39.95 -9.96 33.62
CA PHE A 54 38.86 -9.33 32.88
C PHE A 54 38.38 -10.23 31.72
N LEU A 55 39.29 -10.78 30.90
CA LEU A 55 38.95 -11.68 29.80
C LEU A 55 38.44 -13.05 30.27
N SER A 56 38.90 -13.55 31.42
CA SER A 56 38.50 -14.85 31.98
C SER A 56 37.27 -14.76 32.89
N ALA A 57 36.76 -13.56 33.20
CA ALA A 57 35.52 -13.42 33.94
C ALA A 57 34.37 -14.00 33.11
N PRO A 58 33.51 -14.85 33.68
CA PRO A 58 32.56 -15.67 32.91
C PRO A 58 31.58 -14.88 32.05
N LEU A 59 31.38 -13.58 32.33
CA LEU A 59 30.47 -12.71 31.58
C LEU A 59 31.16 -11.90 30.47
N THR A 60 32.49 -11.75 30.45
CA THR A 60 33.19 -10.86 29.51
C THR A 60 33.26 -11.42 28.09
N PRO A 61 33.60 -12.71 27.86
CA PRO A 61 33.54 -13.29 26.51
C PRO A 61 32.12 -13.25 25.93
N VAL A 62 31.10 -13.42 26.78
CA VAL A 62 29.69 -13.35 26.40
C VAL A 62 29.32 -11.93 25.98
N LEU A 63 29.77 -10.92 26.71
CA LEU A 63 29.50 -9.51 26.40
C LEU A 63 30.18 -9.07 25.09
N ILE A 64 31.45 -9.44 24.89
CA ILE A 64 32.20 -9.14 23.66
C ILE A 64 31.55 -9.82 22.44
N THR A 65 31.16 -11.09 22.59
CA THR A 65 30.48 -11.84 21.53
C THR A 65 29.11 -11.26 21.21
N ALA A 66 28.35 -10.85 22.23
CA ALA A 66 27.04 -10.20 22.07
C ALA A 66 27.15 -8.84 21.35
N ILE A 67 28.16 -8.03 21.68
CA ILE A 67 28.41 -6.73 21.02
C ILE A 67 28.83 -6.93 19.57
N ALA A 68 29.78 -7.85 19.30
CA ALA A 68 30.21 -8.16 17.94
C ALA A 68 29.05 -8.70 17.09
N GLY A 69 28.25 -9.62 17.65
CA GLY A 69 27.04 -10.12 17.02
C GLY A 69 26.03 -9.01 16.73
N PHE A 70 25.77 -8.13 17.69
CA PHE A 70 24.86 -6.98 17.51
C PHE A 70 25.34 -6.04 16.41
N VAL A 71 26.62 -5.68 16.37
CA VAL A 71 27.18 -4.81 15.33
C VAL A 71 27.11 -5.48 13.96
N VAL A 72 27.46 -6.76 13.85
CA VAL A 72 27.33 -7.52 12.60
C VAL A 72 25.87 -7.55 12.15
N THR A 73 24.93 -7.85 13.06
CA THR A 73 23.49 -7.86 12.76
C THR A 73 22.96 -6.48 12.34
N GLN A 74 23.38 -5.39 12.99
CA GLN A 74 22.98 -4.03 12.61
C GLN A 74 23.55 -3.65 11.23
N VAL A 75 24.81 -3.99 10.95
CA VAL A 75 25.44 -3.75 9.66
C VAL A 75 24.76 -4.58 8.57
N THR A 76 24.52 -5.88 8.77
CA THR A 76 23.80 -6.71 7.80
C THR A 76 22.37 -6.24 7.58
N ASN A 77 21.64 -5.86 8.64
CA ASN A 77 20.28 -5.34 8.53
C ASN A 77 20.25 -4.01 7.78
N SER A 78 21.22 -3.12 8.00
CA SER A 78 21.32 -1.84 7.29
C SER A 78 21.72 -2.00 5.81
N MET A 79 22.64 -2.92 5.52
CA MET A 79 23.04 -3.27 4.15
C MET A 79 21.88 -3.94 3.40
N GLN A 80 21.15 -4.84 4.06
CA GLN A 80 19.99 -5.52 3.51
C GLN A 80 18.81 -4.55 3.35
N ALA A 81 18.62 -3.58 4.25
CA ALA A 81 17.65 -2.50 4.08
C ALA A 81 17.99 -1.62 2.86
N SER A 82 19.26 -1.28 2.64
CA SER A 82 19.68 -0.46 1.49
C SER A 82 19.54 -1.21 0.17
N ALA A 83 19.89 -2.50 0.15
CA ALA A 83 19.69 -3.39 -1.01
C ALA A 83 18.19 -3.62 -1.28
N ASN A 84 17.38 -3.80 -0.23
CA ASN A 84 15.93 -3.91 -0.34
C ASN A 84 15.33 -2.62 -0.88
N LEU A 85 15.78 -1.44 -0.44
CA LEU A 85 15.33 -0.15 -0.96
C LEU A 85 15.67 0.04 -2.44
N ALA A 86 16.84 -0.43 -2.89
CA ALA A 86 17.20 -0.37 -4.30
C ALA A 86 16.33 -1.33 -5.14
N VAL A 87 16.14 -2.56 -4.67
CA VAL A 87 15.25 -3.54 -5.30
C VAL A 87 13.80 -3.06 -5.30
N GLU A 88 13.35 -2.42 -4.22
CA GLU A 88 12.01 -1.88 -4.06
C GLU A 88 11.80 -0.64 -4.93
N ARG A 89 12.81 0.22 -5.09
CA ARG A 89 12.79 1.31 -6.10
C ARG A 89 12.69 0.76 -7.51
N GLU A 90 13.48 -0.25 -7.87
CA GLU A 90 13.42 -0.87 -9.20
C GLU A 90 12.08 -1.62 -9.42
N LYS A 91 11.54 -2.29 -8.40
CA LYS A 91 10.19 -2.88 -8.43
C LYS A 91 9.10 -1.82 -8.55
N ASN A 92 9.24 -0.69 -7.85
CA ASN A 92 8.30 0.42 -7.92
C ASN A 92 8.35 1.09 -9.30
N LYS A 93 9.54 1.28 -9.89
CA LYS A 93 9.70 1.73 -11.28
C LYS A 93 9.06 0.74 -12.26
N GLY A 94 9.31 -0.57 -12.10
CA GLY A 94 8.68 -1.62 -12.90
C GLY A 94 7.15 -1.62 -12.78
N SER A 95 6.61 -1.44 -11.57
CA SER A 95 5.17 -1.33 -11.35
C SER A 95 4.56 -0.07 -11.99
N LEU A 96 5.28 1.05 -11.98
CA LEU A 96 4.83 2.29 -12.62
C LEU A 96 4.87 2.20 -14.15
N ILE A 97 5.86 1.51 -14.71
CA ILE A 97 5.91 1.15 -16.13
C ILE A 97 4.71 0.27 -16.50
N LEU A 98 4.45 -0.78 -15.72
CA LEU A 98 3.30 -1.67 -15.94
C LEU A 98 1.96 -0.92 -15.85
N LYS A 99 1.78 -0.07 -14.85
CA LYS A 99 0.58 0.79 -14.74
C LYS A 99 0.45 1.80 -15.88
N ALA A 100 1.57 2.30 -16.40
CA ALA A 100 1.56 3.15 -17.58
C ALA A 100 1.12 2.38 -18.83
N TRP A 101 1.34 1.06 -18.87
CA TRP A 101 0.92 0.17 -19.95
C TRP A 101 -0.51 -0.35 -19.78
N GLU A 102 -1.02 -0.55 -18.57
CA GLU A 102 -2.35 -1.11 -18.23
C GLU A 102 -3.52 -0.13 -18.51
N THR A 103 -3.49 0.57 -19.65
CA THR A 103 -4.47 1.61 -19.99
C THR A 103 -5.59 1.10 -20.90
N GLY A 104 -5.37 -0.01 -21.63
CA GLY A 104 -6.27 -0.47 -22.69
C GLY A 104 -6.38 0.47 -23.90
N ASP A 105 -5.64 1.57 -23.92
CA ASP A 105 -5.59 2.57 -24.99
C ASP A 105 -4.12 2.95 -25.27
N PRO A 106 -3.60 2.68 -26.49
CA PRO A 106 -2.23 2.99 -26.89
C PRO A 106 -1.85 4.48 -26.76
N ALA A 107 -2.79 5.40 -27.03
CA ALA A 107 -2.54 6.84 -26.94
C ALA A 107 -2.47 7.33 -25.49
N VAL A 108 -3.17 6.66 -24.57
CA VAL A 108 -3.06 6.93 -23.13
C VAL A 108 -1.76 6.33 -22.57
N SER A 109 -1.39 5.12 -23.00
CA SER A 109 -0.13 4.48 -22.59
C SER A 109 1.08 5.33 -22.98
N LEU A 110 1.12 5.81 -24.23
CA LEU A 110 2.19 6.66 -24.72
C LEU A 110 2.35 7.95 -23.89
N ARG A 111 1.24 8.63 -23.59
CA ARG A 111 1.26 9.85 -22.76
C ARG A 111 1.79 9.58 -21.36
N ASN A 112 1.40 8.47 -20.74
CA ASN A 112 1.88 8.09 -19.42
C ASN A 112 3.38 7.79 -19.43
N LEU A 113 3.87 7.06 -20.43
CA LEU A 113 5.29 6.74 -20.56
C LEU A 113 6.15 7.99 -20.81
N GLN A 114 5.71 8.88 -21.71
CA GLN A 114 6.39 10.15 -21.97
C GLN A 114 6.42 11.04 -20.71
N PHE A 115 5.35 11.04 -19.92
CA PHE A 115 5.32 11.75 -18.65
C PHE A 115 6.36 11.19 -17.66
N LEU A 116 6.43 9.86 -17.50
CA LEU A 116 7.38 9.20 -16.59
C LEU A 116 8.85 9.44 -16.98
N VAL A 117 9.16 9.47 -18.28
CA VAL A 117 10.48 9.88 -18.79
C VAL A 117 10.74 11.36 -18.53
N LYS A 118 9.76 12.23 -18.77
CA LYS A 118 9.88 13.69 -18.54
C LYS A 118 10.20 14.03 -17.09
N ILE A 119 9.61 13.30 -16.13
CA ILE A 119 9.88 13.50 -14.71
C ILE A 119 11.10 12.71 -14.19
N GLN A 120 11.87 12.10 -15.10
CA GLN A 120 13.08 11.31 -14.79
C GLN A 120 12.84 10.14 -13.83
N LEU A 121 11.63 9.57 -13.86
CA LEU A 121 11.31 8.38 -13.06
C LEU A 121 11.69 7.09 -13.79
N ILE A 122 11.77 7.14 -15.13
CA ILE A 122 12.29 6.10 -16.01
C ILE A 122 13.33 6.73 -16.94
N ASP A 123 14.43 6.03 -17.18
CA ASP A 123 15.48 6.45 -18.11
C ASP A 123 15.14 5.99 -19.55
N ASP A 124 15.31 6.89 -20.53
CA ASP A 124 15.20 6.58 -21.97
C ASP A 124 16.52 6.95 -22.70
N PRO A 125 17.63 6.25 -22.42
CA PRO A 125 18.95 6.64 -22.91
C PRO A 125 19.08 6.55 -24.44
N ALA A 126 18.25 5.73 -25.09
CA ALA A 126 18.21 5.58 -26.55
C ALA A 126 17.16 6.50 -27.22
N GLY A 127 16.36 7.23 -26.44
CA GLY A 127 15.29 8.10 -26.93
C GLY A 127 14.18 7.33 -27.65
N VAL A 128 13.96 6.06 -27.30
CA VAL A 128 12.99 5.17 -27.94
C VAL A 128 11.58 5.59 -27.53
N ILE A 129 11.34 5.78 -26.24
CA ILE A 129 10.01 6.17 -25.70
C ILE A 129 9.61 7.55 -26.23
N GLY A 130 10.56 8.47 -26.35
CA GLY A 130 10.32 9.80 -26.92
C GLY A 130 9.96 9.82 -28.42
N LYS A 131 10.25 8.74 -29.15
CA LYS A 131 9.99 8.61 -30.60
C LYS A 131 8.80 7.72 -30.94
N LEU A 132 8.19 7.05 -29.96
CA LEU A 132 7.05 6.18 -30.16
C LEU A 132 5.84 6.98 -30.68
N THR A 133 5.15 6.39 -31.66
CA THR A 133 3.82 6.83 -32.09
C THR A 133 2.74 6.06 -31.30
N PRO A 134 1.48 6.52 -31.27
CA PRO A 134 0.40 5.76 -30.64
C PRO A 134 0.23 4.34 -31.23
N GLU A 135 0.61 4.12 -32.49
CA GLU A 135 0.51 2.83 -33.17
C GLU A 135 1.58 1.83 -32.69
N ASP A 136 2.74 2.34 -32.26
CA ASP A 136 3.89 1.54 -31.81
C ASP A 136 4.01 1.45 -30.28
N ALA A 137 3.14 2.16 -29.56
CA ALA A 137 3.23 2.28 -28.11
C ALA A 137 2.89 0.94 -27.44
N PRO A 138 3.77 0.38 -26.58
CA PRO A 138 3.44 -0.81 -25.82
C PRO A 138 2.28 -0.47 -24.89
N PHE A 139 1.21 -1.25 -24.98
CA PHE A 139 0.13 -1.23 -24.02
C PHE A 139 -0.12 -2.67 -23.57
N LEU A 140 -0.35 -2.83 -22.28
CA LEU A 140 -0.95 -4.03 -21.75
C LEU A 140 -2.45 -3.78 -21.74
N PRO A 141 -3.28 -4.70 -22.24
CA PRO A 141 -4.68 -4.70 -21.88
C PRO A 141 -4.74 -4.66 -20.34
N ARG A 142 -5.64 -3.85 -19.75
CA ARG A 142 -6.03 -4.07 -18.34
C ARG A 142 -6.24 -5.58 -18.17
N PRO A 143 -5.74 -6.23 -17.11
CA PRO A 143 -6.07 -7.63 -16.88
C PRO A 143 -7.60 -7.77 -16.94
N GLY A 144 -8.13 -8.37 -18.02
CA GLY A 144 -9.58 -8.52 -18.24
C GLY A 144 -10.31 -7.53 -19.17
N GLY A 145 -9.62 -6.70 -19.96
CA GLY A 145 -10.29 -5.82 -20.94
C GLY A 145 -11.24 -4.79 -20.30
N PRO A 146 -12.11 -4.11 -21.08
CA PRO A 146 -13.14 -3.25 -20.50
C PRO A 146 -14.15 -4.10 -19.69
N VAL A 147 -14.53 -3.66 -18.50
CA VAL A 147 -15.57 -4.32 -17.67
C VAL A 147 -16.97 -3.73 -17.86
N VAL A 148 -17.06 -2.65 -18.63
CA VAL A 148 -18.30 -1.97 -19.03
C VAL A 148 -18.23 -1.56 -20.50
N PRO A 149 -19.37 -1.37 -21.18
CA PRO A 149 -19.39 -0.88 -22.55
C PRO A 149 -18.70 0.48 -22.69
N VAL A 150 -17.70 0.57 -23.56
CA VAL A 150 -16.96 1.83 -23.83
C VAL A 150 -17.15 2.35 -25.25
N SER A 151 -17.55 1.49 -26.19
CA SER A 151 -17.84 1.88 -27.58
C SER A 151 -19.34 1.99 -27.86
N ALA A 152 -19.70 2.70 -28.93
CA ALA A 152 -21.10 2.82 -29.36
C ALA A 152 -21.70 1.45 -29.76
N SER A 153 -20.89 0.54 -30.30
CA SER A 153 -21.32 -0.83 -30.60
C SER A 153 -21.62 -1.62 -29.33
N ASP A 154 -20.74 -1.56 -28.33
CA ASP A 154 -20.92 -2.29 -27.08
C ASP A 154 -22.14 -1.76 -26.33
N MET A 155 -22.32 -0.43 -26.30
CA MET A 155 -23.50 0.20 -25.70
C MET A 155 -24.79 -0.27 -26.38
N LYS A 156 -24.79 -0.38 -27.72
CA LYS A 156 -25.96 -0.89 -28.46
C LYS A 156 -26.29 -2.32 -28.04
N VAL A 157 -25.30 -3.22 -28.01
CA VAL A 157 -25.49 -4.61 -27.57
C VAL A 157 -25.97 -4.65 -26.12
N PHE A 158 -25.38 -3.84 -25.24
CA PHE A 158 -25.73 -3.80 -23.82
C PHE A 158 -27.18 -3.41 -23.63
N PHE A 159 -27.62 -2.31 -24.24
CA PHE A 159 -29.00 -1.85 -24.06
C PHE A 159 -30.02 -2.77 -24.72
N GLU A 160 -29.66 -3.50 -25.78
CA GLU A 160 -30.51 -4.54 -26.35
C GLU A 160 -30.71 -5.70 -25.35
N ARG A 161 -29.61 -6.24 -24.82
CA ARG A 161 -29.63 -7.34 -23.84
C ARG A 161 -30.24 -6.93 -22.50
N TYR A 162 -29.97 -5.72 -22.04
CA TYR A 162 -30.60 -5.15 -20.84
C TYR A 162 -32.13 -5.10 -21.00
N LYS A 163 -32.64 -4.65 -22.16
CA LYS A 163 -34.09 -4.61 -22.41
C LYS A 163 -34.72 -6.01 -22.42
N GLN A 164 -34.01 -7.00 -22.94
CA GLN A 164 -34.46 -8.40 -22.92
C GLN A 164 -34.53 -8.95 -21.49
N ALA A 165 -33.56 -8.61 -20.63
CA ALA A 165 -33.47 -9.14 -19.27
C ALA A 165 -34.34 -8.40 -18.24
N PHE A 166 -34.52 -7.08 -18.40
CA PHE A 166 -35.13 -6.20 -17.40
C PHE A 166 -36.32 -5.36 -17.91
N GLY A 167 -36.64 -5.46 -19.21
CA GLY A 167 -37.71 -4.71 -19.84
C GLY A 167 -37.28 -3.33 -20.37
N THR A 168 -38.24 -2.61 -20.94
CA THR A 168 -38.01 -1.32 -21.59
C THR A 168 -37.52 -0.26 -20.61
N ILE A 169 -36.57 0.56 -21.06
CA ILE A 169 -36.00 1.68 -20.30
C ILE A 169 -36.23 3.01 -21.02
N THR A 170 -36.24 4.09 -20.24
CA THR A 170 -36.36 5.46 -20.78
C THR A 170 -35.02 5.96 -21.33
N GLN A 171 -35.05 7.00 -22.17
CA GLN A 171 -33.82 7.63 -22.64
C GLN A 171 -32.99 8.20 -21.49
N ARG A 172 -33.63 8.79 -20.47
CA ARG A 172 -32.94 9.26 -19.26
C ARG A 172 -32.17 8.14 -18.56
N THR A 173 -32.75 6.94 -18.48
CA THR A 173 -32.08 5.76 -17.91
C THR A 173 -30.86 5.35 -18.74
N VAL A 174 -30.98 5.40 -20.07
CA VAL A 174 -29.86 5.16 -21.00
C VAL A 174 -28.74 6.16 -20.75
N ASP A 175 -29.06 7.46 -20.69
CA ASP A 175 -28.07 8.52 -20.49
C ASP A 175 -27.35 8.38 -19.13
N ASN A 176 -28.10 8.07 -18.07
CA ASN A 176 -27.56 7.82 -16.73
C ASN A 176 -26.60 6.63 -16.69
N LEU A 177 -27.00 5.51 -17.31
CA LEU A 177 -26.14 4.31 -17.40
C LEU A 177 -24.89 4.58 -18.22
N THR A 178 -25.02 5.29 -19.34
CA THR A 178 -23.88 5.69 -20.17
C THR A 178 -22.90 6.55 -19.38
N GLN A 179 -23.38 7.52 -18.59
CA GLN A 179 -22.51 8.30 -17.71
C GLN A 179 -21.82 7.41 -16.65
N LEU A 180 -22.58 6.51 -16.03
CA LEU A 180 -22.05 5.59 -15.02
C LEU A 180 -20.97 4.66 -15.60
N PHE A 181 -21.11 4.20 -16.85
CA PHE A 181 -20.06 3.43 -17.53
C PHE A 181 -18.79 4.26 -17.75
N GLN A 182 -18.92 5.54 -18.09
CA GLN A 182 -17.75 6.42 -18.21
C GLN A 182 -17.02 6.56 -16.87
N ASP A 183 -17.77 6.69 -15.77
CA ASP A 183 -17.19 6.81 -14.44
C ASP A 183 -16.53 5.49 -14.00
N ILE A 184 -17.19 4.35 -14.22
CA ILE A 184 -16.64 3.01 -13.96
C ILE A 184 -15.38 2.73 -14.78
N SER A 185 -15.37 3.08 -16.06
CA SER A 185 -14.20 2.86 -16.91
C SER A 185 -12.94 3.59 -16.42
N LYS A 186 -13.11 4.71 -15.71
CA LYS A 186 -12.02 5.52 -15.15
C LYS A 186 -11.58 5.06 -13.76
N ASP A 187 -12.36 4.22 -13.08
CA ASP A 187 -12.03 3.72 -11.75
C ASP A 187 -11.02 2.57 -11.83
N ALA A 188 -9.85 2.76 -11.24
CA ALA A 188 -8.80 1.75 -11.18
C ALA A 188 -9.19 0.54 -10.30
N SER A 189 -10.17 0.69 -9.41
CA SER A 189 -10.65 -0.39 -8.52
C SER A 189 -11.63 -1.33 -9.24
N ALA A 190 -12.31 -0.83 -10.28
CA ALA A 190 -13.30 -1.57 -11.04
C ALA A 190 -12.66 -2.43 -12.15
N GLN A 191 -12.02 -3.53 -11.75
CA GLN A 191 -11.32 -4.46 -12.67
C GLN A 191 -12.03 -5.80 -12.87
N ASP A 192 -12.89 -6.21 -11.93
CA ASP A 192 -13.62 -7.47 -12.03
C ASP A 192 -15.06 -7.22 -12.51
N ILE A 193 -15.40 -7.78 -13.67
CA ILE A 193 -16.73 -7.67 -14.28
C ILE A 193 -17.86 -8.14 -13.34
N ARG A 194 -17.57 -9.11 -12.46
CA ARG A 194 -18.51 -9.62 -11.46
C ARG A 194 -18.78 -8.61 -10.36
N GLN A 195 -17.72 -7.95 -9.90
CA GLN A 195 -17.85 -6.88 -8.91
C GLN A 195 -18.60 -5.68 -9.50
N VAL A 196 -18.30 -5.32 -10.75
CA VAL A 196 -19.02 -4.24 -11.47
C VAL A 196 -20.49 -4.59 -11.70
N ALA A 197 -20.80 -5.84 -12.08
CA ALA A 197 -22.18 -6.31 -12.21
C ALA A 197 -22.96 -6.13 -10.90
N TYR A 198 -22.32 -6.45 -9.77
CA TYR A 198 -22.92 -6.26 -8.45
C TYR A 198 -23.12 -4.79 -8.07
N VAL A 199 -22.16 -3.91 -8.41
CA VAL A 199 -22.30 -2.46 -8.26
C VAL A 199 -23.53 -1.96 -9.03
N LEU A 200 -23.64 -2.32 -10.31
CA LEU A 200 -24.78 -1.92 -11.14
C LEU A 200 -26.11 -2.48 -10.61
N ALA A 201 -26.12 -3.73 -10.13
CA ALA A 201 -27.31 -4.35 -9.53
C ALA A 201 -27.78 -3.62 -8.27
N THR A 202 -26.83 -3.23 -7.42
CA THR A 202 -27.10 -2.46 -6.20
C THR A 202 -27.65 -1.09 -6.57
N ILE A 203 -27.00 -0.35 -7.47
CA ILE A 203 -27.49 0.97 -7.92
C ILE A 203 -28.88 0.84 -8.54
N ARG A 204 -29.11 -0.18 -9.37
CA ARG A 204 -30.42 -0.43 -9.97
C ARG A 204 -31.50 -0.58 -8.90
N PHE A 205 -31.24 -1.36 -7.86
CA PHE A 205 -32.18 -1.57 -6.75
C PHE A 205 -32.44 -0.28 -5.98
N GLU A 206 -31.38 0.38 -5.50
CA GLU A 206 -31.47 1.59 -4.65
C GLU A 206 -32.07 2.80 -5.39
N THR A 207 -32.02 2.81 -6.73
CA THR A 207 -32.57 3.89 -7.57
C THR A 207 -33.86 3.53 -8.30
N ALA A 208 -34.51 2.42 -7.93
CA ALA A 208 -35.73 1.92 -8.58
C ALA A 208 -35.62 1.84 -10.12
N ASN A 209 -34.49 1.29 -10.60
CA ASN A 209 -34.12 1.12 -12.02
C ASN A 209 -33.81 2.41 -12.80
N SER A 210 -33.85 3.57 -12.17
CA SER A 210 -33.62 4.85 -12.85
C SER A 210 -32.15 5.15 -13.10
N PHE A 211 -31.25 4.57 -12.28
CA PHE A 211 -29.82 4.93 -12.20
C PHE A 211 -29.60 6.44 -12.00
N SER A 212 -30.59 7.14 -11.45
CA SER A 212 -30.47 8.55 -11.07
C SER A 212 -30.03 8.64 -9.62
N THR A 213 -29.13 9.56 -9.31
CA THR A 213 -28.90 9.96 -7.93
C THR A 213 -30.13 10.69 -7.40
N VAL A 214 -30.52 10.37 -6.16
CA VAL A 214 -31.69 10.98 -5.53
C VAL A 214 -31.37 11.44 -4.12
N THR A 215 -32.11 12.44 -3.67
CA THR A 215 -32.16 12.83 -2.27
C THR A 215 -33.43 12.26 -1.67
N GLU A 216 -33.32 11.68 -0.48
CA GLU A 216 -34.46 11.12 0.24
C GLU A 216 -35.54 12.19 0.45
N MET A 217 -36.77 11.83 0.06
CA MET A 217 -37.94 12.69 0.22
C MET A 217 -38.48 12.60 1.65
N GLY A 218 -38.90 13.74 2.20
CA GLY A 218 -39.47 13.83 3.53
C GLY A 218 -39.48 15.26 4.04
N THR A 219 -40.41 15.56 4.94
CA THR A 219 -40.37 16.83 5.68
C THR A 219 -39.23 16.80 6.68
N ASP A 220 -38.68 17.97 7.00
CA ASP A 220 -37.57 18.05 7.97
C ASP A 220 -37.98 17.46 9.32
N ALA A 221 -39.24 17.65 9.74
CA ALA A 221 -39.75 17.05 10.97
C ALA A 221 -39.78 15.51 10.92
N SER A 222 -40.15 14.90 9.79
CA SER A 222 -40.19 13.43 9.69
C SER A 222 -38.79 12.81 9.63
N LEU A 223 -37.86 13.49 8.95
CA LEU A 223 -36.47 13.07 8.89
C LEU A 223 -35.74 13.29 10.21
N GLU A 224 -36.05 14.36 10.93
CA GLU A 224 -35.55 14.58 12.28
C GLU A 224 -36.10 13.54 13.26
N GLY A 225 -37.37 13.14 13.13
CA GLY A 225 -37.90 12.03 13.94
C GLY A 225 -37.20 10.69 13.68
N ARG A 226 -36.82 10.43 12.42
CA ARG A 226 -36.15 9.17 12.02
C ARG A 226 -34.65 9.16 12.32
N TYR A 227 -33.97 10.26 12.02
CA TYR A 227 -32.51 10.33 12.01
C TYR A 227 -31.94 11.42 12.94
N GLY A 228 -32.77 12.18 13.66
CA GLY A 228 -32.28 13.17 14.62
C GLY A 228 -31.50 12.52 15.78
N PRO A 229 -30.76 13.31 16.57
CA PRO A 229 -29.89 12.81 17.63
C PRO A 229 -30.65 12.02 18.72
N ASP A 230 -31.92 12.35 18.93
CA ASP A 230 -32.78 11.70 19.93
C ASP A 230 -33.33 10.35 19.46
N SER A 231 -33.15 9.99 18.18
CA SER A 231 -33.57 8.68 17.67
C SER A 231 -32.45 7.64 17.83
N PRO A 232 -32.78 6.36 18.10
CA PRO A 232 -31.79 5.29 18.17
C PRO A 232 -30.97 5.15 16.88
N PHE A 233 -31.62 5.36 15.72
CA PHE A 233 -30.94 5.31 14.43
C PHE A 233 -30.03 6.53 14.21
N GLY A 234 -30.51 7.73 14.53
CA GLY A 234 -29.76 8.97 14.32
C GLY A 234 -28.49 9.04 15.17
N SER A 235 -28.58 8.65 16.45
CA SER A 235 -27.42 8.56 17.33
C SER A 235 -26.38 7.55 16.81
N ALA A 236 -26.80 6.37 16.34
CA ALA A 236 -25.90 5.38 15.73
C ALA A 236 -25.24 5.88 14.42
N LEU A 237 -25.94 6.76 13.69
CA LEU A 237 -25.49 7.46 12.49
C LEU A 237 -24.57 8.66 12.78
N GLY A 238 -24.29 8.93 14.06
CA GLY A 238 -23.43 10.03 14.52
C GLY A 238 -24.08 11.41 14.44
N ASN A 239 -25.40 11.48 14.31
CA ASN A 239 -26.13 12.74 14.41
C ASN A 239 -26.17 13.17 15.88
N THR A 240 -25.78 14.41 16.16
CA THR A 240 -25.55 14.92 17.52
C THR A 240 -26.29 16.23 17.80
N SER A 241 -26.72 16.93 16.74
CA SER A 241 -27.41 18.21 16.86
C SER A 241 -28.81 18.13 16.27
N ARG A 242 -29.75 18.88 16.86
CA ARG A 242 -31.10 19.00 16.31
C ARG A 242 -31.03 19.57 14.89
N GLY A 243 -31.74 18.95 13.97
CA GLY A 243 -31.71 19.26 12.53
C GLY A 243 -30.75 18.37 11.73
N ASP A 244 -29.89 17.59 12.40
CA ASP A 244 -28.98 16.67 11.72
C ASP A 244 -29.72 15.60 10.93
N GLY A 245 -30.89 15.16 11.39
CA GLY A 245 -31.66 14.13 10.70
C GLY A 245 -32.12 14.60 9.32
N ALA A 246 -32.60 15.85 9.24
CA ALA A 246 -32.96 16.48 7.99
C ALA A 246 -31.73 16.86 7.14
N ARG A 247 -30.64 17.35 7.77
CA ARG A 247 -29.42 17.79 7.06
C ARG A 247 -28.70 16.61 6.39
N TYR A 248 -28.50 15.52 7.13
CA TYR A 248 -27.76 14.32 6.69
C TYR A 248 -28.68 13.16 6.27
N ARG A 249 -29.79 13.49 5.59
CA ARG A 249 -30.71 12.52 4.97
C ARG A 249 -30.05 11.70 3.85
N GLY A 250 -30.70 10.63 3.39
CA GLY A 250 -30.20 9.77 2.32
C GLY A 250 -29.90 10.54 1.01
N ARG A 251 -28.71 10.33 0.43
CA ARG A 251 -28.33 10.90 -0.88
C ARG A 251 -27.48 9.95 -1.74
N GLY A 252 -27.51 10.21 -3.04
CA GLY A 252 -26.67 9.54 -4.02
C GLY A 252 -27.17 8.13 -4.38
N TYR A 253 -26.30 7.34 -4.99
CA TYR A 253 -26.66 6.00 -5.47
C TYR A 253 -26.92 4.99 -4.35
N LEU A 254 -26.19 5.10 -3.23
CA LEU A 254 -26.29 4.19 -2.08
C LEU A 254 -27.09 4.77 -0.90
N GLN A 255 -27.74 5.93 -1.09
CA GLN A 255 -28.51 6.61 -0.04
C GLN A 255 -27.73 6.78 1.28
N ILE A 256 -26.49 7.31 1.20
CA ILE A 256 -25.70 7.54 2.41
C ILE A 256 -26.43 8.50 3.35
N THR A 257 -26.52 8.12 4.62
CA THR A 257 -27.31 8.81 5.64
C THR A 257 -26.48 8.97 6.91
N GLY A 258 -26.64 10.07 7.63
CA GLY A 258 -25.98 10.30 8.92
C GLY A 258 -24.68 11.08 8.86
N ARG A 259 -24.50 12.04 9.76
CA ARG A 259 -23.33 12.91 9.88
C ARG A 259 -22.01 12.14 9.83
N LYS A 260 -21.91 11.00 10.53
CA LYS A 260 -20.70 10.16 10.53
C LYS A 260 -20.31 9.71 9.14
N ASN A 261 -21.27 9.29 8.32
CA ASN A 261 -21.01 8.80 6.96
C ASN A 261 -20.62 9.95 6.02
N TYR A 262 -21.29 11.10 6.13
CA TYR A 262 -20.92 12.30 5.38
C TYR A 262 -19.50 12.78 5.75
N GLN A 263 -19.15 12.79 7.03
CA GLN A 263 -17.80 13.10 7.51
C GLN A 263 -16.76 12.13 6.94
N PHE A 264 -17.01 10.83 7.06
CA PHE A 264 -16.05 9.81 6.65
C PHE A 264 -15.83 9.80 5.14
N MET A 265 -16.90 9.83 4.36
CA MET A 265 -16.82 9.88 2.89
C MET A 265 -16.24 11.20 2.40
N GLY A 266 -16.65 12.32 3.00
CA GLY A 266 -16.12 13.65 2.65
C GLY A 266 -14.62 13.74 2.88
N SER A 267 -14.14 13.26 4.03
CA SER A 267 -12.70 13.19 4.33
C SER A 267 -11.95 12.29 3.34
N ALA A 268 -12.49 11.12 3.00
CA ALA A 268 -11.85 10.20 2.05
C ALA A 268 -11.78 10.76 0.62
N LEU A 269 -12.74 11.61 0.24
CA LEU A 269 -12.82 12.24 -1.08
C LEU A 269 -12.14 13.61 -1.16
N ASN A 270 -11.73 14.16 -0.02
CA ASN A 270 -11.34 15.56 0.14
C ASN A 270 -12.42 16.54 -0.37
N ILE A 271 -13.66 16.30 0.02
CA ILE A 271 -14.85 17.12 -0.27
C ILE A 271 -15.56 17.41 1.04
N ASP A 272 -15.94 18.66 1.27
CA ASP A 272 -16.68 19.04 2.46
C ASP A 272 -18.17 18.64 2.37
N LEU A 273 -18.45 17.36 2.61
CA LEU A 273 -19.80 16.83 2.67
C LEU A 273 -20.50 17.11 4.02
N VAL A 274 -19.79 17.70 4.99
CA VAL A 274 -20.37 18.03 6.30
C VAL A 274 -21.12 19.34 6.24
N ASP A 275 -20.47 20.35 5.65
CA ASP A 275 -21.07 21.65 5.44
C ASP A 275 -21.90 21.72 4.17
N HIS A 276 -21.53 20.93 3.13
CA HIS A 276 -22.26 20.83 1.86
C HIS A 276 -22.76 19.40 1.56
N PRO A 277 -23.66 18.83 2.39
CA PRO A 277 -24.15 17.46 2.20
C PRO A 277 -24.93 17.27 0.88
N GLU A 278 -25.51 18.32 0.32
CA GLU A 278 -26.17 18.30 -0.99
C GLU A 278 -25.27 17.84 -2.13
N LEU A 279 -23.95 18.02 -2.03
CA LEU A 279 -22.99 17.57 -3.03
C LEU A 279 -23.00 16.06 -3.23
N ALA A 280 -23.45 15.28 -2.24
CA ALA A 280 -23.57 13.82 -2.37
C ALA A 280 -24.62 13.36 -3.39
N VAL A 281 -25.47 14.26 -3.91
CA VAL A 281 -26.40 13.96 -5.01
C VAL A 281 -25.76 14.16 -6.39
N ASP A 282 -24.62 14.85 -6.50
CA ASP A 282 -23.92 14.99 -7.77
C ASP A 282 -23.51 13.60 -8.28
N PRO A 283 -23.80 13.22 -9.55
CA PRO A 283 -23.51 11.88 -10.06
C PRO A 283 -22.05 11.45 -9.92
N GLN A 284 -21.09 12.35 -10.15
CA GLN A 284 -19.67 12.02 -10.06
C GLN A 284 -19.25 11.79 -8.61
N ILE A 285 -19.70 12.66 -7.69
CA ILE A 285 -19.44 12.50 -6.26
C ILE A 285 -20.12 11.23 -5.73
N ALA A 286 -21.38 10.99 -6.11
CA ALA A 286 -22.14 9.80 -5.72
C ALA A 286 -21.47 8.52 -6.19
N TYR A 287 -20.95 8.46 -7.43
CA TYR A 287 -20.19 7.31 -7.90
C TYR A 287 -18.90 7.11 -7.10
N ARG A 288 -18.14 8.18 -6.81
CA ARG A 288 -16.94 8.08 -5.98
C ARG A 288 -17.25 7.57 -4.57
N ILE A 289 -18.37 7.98 -3.98
CA ILE A 289 -18.88 7.42 -2.71
C ILE A 289 -19.18 5.92 -2.86
N THR A 290 -19.88 5.51 -3.93
CA THR A 290 -20.16 4.10 -4.22
C THR A 290 -18.88 3.27 -4.35
N SER A 291 -17.90 3.78 -5.08
CA SER A 291 -16.60 3.13 -5.28
C SER A 291 -15.89 2.90 -3.95
N LEU A 292 -15.73 3.94 -3.13
CA LEU A 292 -15.15 3.81 -1.79
C LEU A 292 -15.96 2.89 -0.87
N ALA A 293 -17.27 2.95 -0.92
CA ALA A 293 -18.12 2.09 -0.10
C ALA A 293 -17.93 0.62 -0.47
N MET A 294 -17.88 0.28 -1.76
CA MET A 294 -17.97 -1.10 -2.22
C MET A 294 -16.61 -1.75 -2.49
N PHE A 295 -15.65 -1.05 -3.10
CA PHE A 295 -14.33 -1.60 -3.40
C PHE A 295 -13.35 -1.47 -2.21
N ASP A 296 -13.39 -0.36 -1.49
CA ASP A 296 -12.54 -0.15 -0.29
C ASP A 296 -13.22 -0.63 1.01
N GLY A 297 -14.54 -0.83 0.99
CA GLY A 297 -15.32 -1.21 2.17
C GLY A 297 -15.53 -0.08 3.18
N ARG A 298 -15.45 1.18 2.74
CA ARG A 298 -15.47 2.36 3.64
C ARG A 298 -16.80 2.60 4.36
N LEU A 299 -17.87 1.93 3.96
CA LEU A 299 -19.18 2.08 4.62
C LEU A 299 -19.36 1.09 5.79
N THR A 300 -18.93 -0.17 5.61
CA THR A 300 -19.25 -1.29 6.53
C THR A 300 -18.03 -2.08 7.00
N ASN A 301 -16.82 -1.68 6.58
CA ASN A 301 -15.57 -2.44 6.68
C ASN A 301 -15.58 -3.78 5.93
N LYS A 302 -16.50 -3.95 4.98
CA LYS A 302 -16.60 -5.11 4.10
C LYS A 302 -16.51 -4.62 2.67
N LYS A 303 -15.73 -5.31 1.84
CA LYS A 303 -15.54 -4.94 0.43
C LYS A 303 -15.98 -6.07 -0.49
N LEU A 304 -16.24 -5.75 -1.76
CA LEU A 304 -16.67 -6.74 -2.74
C LEU A 304 -15.68 -7.90 -2.89
N ALA A 305 -14.37 -7.63 -2.78
CA ALA A 305 -13.34 -8.66 -2.83
C ALA A 305 -13.40 -9.68 -1.67
N ASP A 306 -14.16 -9.42 -0.60
CA ASP A 306 -14.38 -10.38 0.48
C ASP A 306 -15.42 -11.47 0.08
N TYR A 307 -16.27 -11.18 -0.93
CA TYR A 307 -17.39 -12.03 -1.36
C TYR A 307 -17.27 -12.50 -2.82
N ILE A 308 -16.61 -11.71 -3.67
CA ILE A 308 -16.41 -11.95 -5.09
C ILE A 308 -14.90 -12.05 -5.30
N THR A 309 -14.41 -13.29 -5.29
CA THR A 309 -13.00 -13.68 -5.37
C THR A 309 -12.70 -14.33 -6.72
N ALA A 310 -11.46 -14.70 -7.00
CA ALA A 310 -11.10 -15.34 -8.27
C ALA A 310 -11.95 -16.59 -8.59
N ASP A 311 -12.25 -17.40 -7.57
CA ASP A 311 -12.91 -18.70 -7.64
C ASP A 311 -14.44 -18.65 -7.49
N LYS A 312 -15.02 -17.59 -6.90
CA LYS A 312 -16.46 -17.52 -6.63
C LYS A 312 -17.01 -16.10 -6.67
N ALA A 313 -18.31 -16.00 -6.99
CA ALA A 313 -19.09 -14.78 -6.85
C ALA A 313 -20.28 -15.02 -5.91
N ASP A 314 -20.12 -14.66 -4.63
CA ASP A 314 -21.19 -14.73 -3.64
C ASP A 314 -21.98 -13.42 -3.63
N TYR A 315 -22.80 -13.22 -4.66
CA TYR A 315 -23.61 -12.00 -4.79
C TYR A 315 -24.64 -11.83 -3.68
N TYR A 316 -25.12 -12.92 -3.09
CA TYR A 316 -26.08 -12.84 -1.99
C TYR A 316 -25.43 -12.20 -0.75
N ASN A 317 -24.29 -12.74 -0.30
CA ASN A 317 -23.62 -12.21 0.89
C ASN A 317 -22.87 -10.89 0.63
N ALA A 318 -22.60 -10.54 -0.63
CA ALA A 318 -22.08 -9.22 -1.00
C ALA A 318 -23.00 -8.06 -0.54
N ARG A 319 -24.27 -8.31 -0.19
CA ARG A 319 -25.17 -7.29 0.38
C ARG A 319 -24.61 -6.66 1.64
N HIS A 320 -23.82 -7.40 2.41
CA HIS A 320 -23.18 -6.88 3.61
C HIS A 320 -22.18 -5.74 3.36
N VAL A 321 -21.72 -5.57 2.12
CA VAL A 321 -20.86 -4.44 1.74
C VAL A 321 -21.60 -3.10 1.92
N VAL A 322 -22.90 -3.07 1.64
CA VAL A 322 -23.75 -1.87 1.77
C VAL A 322 -24.59 -1.89 3.04
N ASP A 323 -25.07 -3.08 3.43
CA ASP A 323 -25.92 -3.30 4.60
C ASP A 323 -25.21 -4.18 5.62
N GLY A 324 -24.30 -3.58 6.40
CA GLY A 324 -23.27 -4.28 7.21
C GLY A 324 -23.73 -5.40 8.14
N GLY A 325 -25.03 -5.47 8.48
CA GLY A 325 -25.64 -6.55 9.25
C GLY A 325 -26.91 -7.14 8.64
N GLY A 326 -27.36 -6.64 7.47
CA GLY A 326 -28.60 -7.05 6.85
C GLY A 326 -28.42 -7.77 5.52
N LEU A 327 -29.43 -8.55 5.16
CA LEU A 327 -29.56 -9.27 3.88
C LEU A 327 -30.88 -8.93 3.18
N GLY A 328 -31.47 -7.79 3.53
CA GLY A 328 -32.70 -7.31 2.90
C GLY A 328 -32.51 -7.20 1.40
N HIS A 329 -33.42 -7.80 0.63
CA HIS A 329 -33.36 -7.84 -0.83
C HIS A 329 -32.07 -8.41 -1.44
N ALA A 330 -31.27 -9.15 -0.65
CA ALA A 330 -30.04 -9.75 -1.13
C ALA A 330 -30.28 -10.69 -2.32
N SER A 331 -31.38 -11.45 -2.30
CA SER A 331 -31.77 -12.33 -3.42
C SER A 331 -32.09 -11.53 -4.69
N ASP A 332 -32.90 -10.47 -4.58
CA ASP A 332 -33.30 -9.64 -5.73
C ASP A 332 -32.09 -8.99 -6.40
N ILE A 333 -31.14 -8.51 -5.58
CA ILE A 333 -29.91 -7.88 -6.05
C ILE A 333 -28.96 -8.92 -6.64
N ALA A 334 -28.84 -10.09 -6.02
CA ALA A 334 -28.03 -11.18 -6.54
C ALA A 334 -28.52 -11.66 -7.91
N ASP A 335 -29.84 -11.85 -8.06
CA ASP A 335 -30.45 -12.24 -9.34
C ASP A 335 -30.22 -11.18 -10.43
N ALA A 336 -30.30 -9.89 -10.07
CA ALA A 336 -29.97 -8.81 -10.98
C ALA A 336 -28.47 -8.79 -11.34
N ALA A 337 -27.58 -9.07 -10.38
CA ALA A 337 -26.14 -9.13 -10.61
C ALA A 337 -25.75 -10.24 -11.58
N VAL A 338 -26.34 -11.44 -11.44
CA VAL A 338 -26.12 -12.56 -12.39
C VAL A 338 -26.50 -12.16 -13.82
N LYS A 339 -27.67 -11.52 -13.99
CA LYS A 339 -28.11 -11.06 -15.32
C LYS A 339 -27.20 -9.98 -15.87
N LEU A 340 -26.82 -9.00 -15.05
CA LEU A 340 -25.92 -7.91 -15.46
C LEU A 340 -24.52 -8.42 -15.80
N GLU A 341 -23.99 -9.39 -15.06
CA GLU A 341 -22.71 -10.03 -15.37
C GLU A 341 -22.75 -10.67 -16.76
N ALA A 342 -23.79 -11.47 -17.04
CA ALA A 342 -23.96 -12.13 -18.34
C ALA A 342 -24.03 -11.11 -19.49
N ILE A 343 -24.79 -10.03 -19.31
CA ILE A 343 -24.89 -8.94 -20.29
C ILE A 343 -23.53 -8.28 -20.49
N LEU A 344 -22.84 -7.92 -19.40
CA LEU A 344 -21.53 -7.27 -19.48
C LEU A 344 -20.53 -8.14 -20.25
N ARG A 345 -20.42 -9.44 -19.92
CA ARG A 345 -19.50 -10.38 -20.59
C ARG A 345 -19.74 -10.48 -22.10
N GLU A 346 -21.00 -10.51 -22.53
CA GLU A 346 -21.37 -10.52 -23.94
C GLU A 346 -20.99 -9.21 -24.64
N THR A 347 -21.12 -8.08 -23.93
CA THR A 347 -20.94 -6.74 -24.52
C THR A 347 -19.50 -6.31 -24.64
N VAL A 348 -18.66 -6.65 -23.68
CA VAL A 348 -17.26 -6.21 -23.61
C VAL A 348 -16.28 -7.24 -24.15
N GLY A 349 -16.78 -8.40 -24.55
CA GLY A 349 -15.99 -9.45 -25.18
C GLY A 349 -15.06 -10.15 -24.21
N ASP A 350 -15.63 -10.91 -23.26
CA ASP A 350 -14.82 -11.90 -22.54
C ASP A 350 -14.56 -13.11 -23.44
N GLN A 351 -13.53 -13.01 -24.30
CA GLN A 351 -13.08 -14.11 -25.17
C GLN A 351 -12.56 -15.32 -24.38
N SER A 352 -12.45 -15.26 -23.05
CA SER A 352 -12.10 -16.44 -22.25
C SER A 352 -13.18 -17.53 -22.26
N ALA A 353 -14.44 -17.18 -22.57
CA ALA A 353 -15.55 -18.14 -22.64
C ALA A 353 -15.65 -18.87 -24.00
N GLN A 354 -15.01 -18.38 -25.06
CA GLN A 354 -15.03 -19.04 -26.38
C GLN A 354 -13.96 -20.13 -26.55
N ALA A 355 -13.04 -20.28 -25.59
CA ALA A 355 -12.01 -21.32 -25.61
C ALA A 355 -12.42 -22.62 -24.88
N SER A 356 -13.65 -22.71 -24.36
CA SER A 356 -14.11 -23.85 -23.54
C SER A 356 -15.46 -24.42 -24.02
N GLN A 357 -15.62 -24.61 -25.34
CA GLN A 357 -16.58 -25.58 -25.85
C GLN A 357 -15.81 -26.64 -26.67
N PRO A 358 -16.05 -27.94 -26.40
CA PRO A 358 -15.28 -29.05 -26.94
C PRO A 358 -15.42 -29.25 -28.46
#